data_AF-A0A383D102-F1
#
_entry.id   AF-A0A383D102-F1
#
_cell.length_a   1.000
_cell.length_b   1.000
_cell.length_c   1.000
_cell.angle_alpha   90.00
_cell.angle_beta   90.00
_cell.angle_gamma   90.00
#
_symmetry.space_group_name_H-M   'P 1'
#
loop_
_entity.id
_entity.type
_entity.pdbx_description
1 polymer ?
#
loop_
_entity_poly.entity_id
_entity_poly.type
_entity_poly.pdbx_seq_one_letter_code
_entity_poly.pdbx_strand_id
1 'polypeptide(L)' 'MRNKPIIVVGGGLGGLGVALGLASKGKTVVVLEKAPELGEIGAGIQLGPNAFHA' A
#
# COMPACT_ATOMS: atom_id res chain seq x y z
N MET A 1 -11.02 -5.95 -23.38
CA MET A 1 -9.96 -6.62 -22.59
C MET A 1 -10.38 -6.60 -21.12
N ARG A 2 -10.38 -7.72 -20.40
CA ARG A 2 -10.68 -7.71 -18.96
C ARG A 2 -9.58 -6.93 -18.22
N ASN A 3 -9.96 -5.90 -17.47
CA ASN A 3 -9.04 -5.17 -16.60
C ASN A 3 -8.59 -6.14 -15.50
N LYS A 4 -7.35 -6.61 -15.56
CA LYS A 4 -6.81 -7.52 -14.53
C LYS A 4 -6.40 -6.68 -13.31
N PRO A 5 -6.79 -7.08 -12.08
CA PRO A 5 -6.33 -6.39 -10.89
C PRO A 5 -4.81 -6.55 -10.71
N ILE A 6 -4.17 -5.53 -10.15
CA ILE A 6 -2.77 -5.57 -9.72
C ILE A 6 -2.74 -6.19 -8.33
N ILE A 7 -1.87 -7.18 -8.12
CA ILE A 7 -1.70 -7.82 -6.81
C ILE A 7 -0.49 -7.21 -6.11
N VAL A 8 -0.68 -6.73 -4.89
CA VAL A 8 0.37 -6.31 -3.97
C VAL A 8 0.48 -7.34 -2.86
N VAL A 9 1.67 -7.91 -2.67
CA VAL A 9 1.93 -8.91 -1.62
C VAL A 9 2.63 -8.22 -0.46
N GLY A 10 1.97 -8.19 0.70
CA GLY A 10 2.38 -7.45 1.91
C GLY A 10 1.52 -6.20 2.14
N GLY A 11 0.89 -6.13 3.31
CA GLY A 11 0.05 -5.05 3.81
C GLY A 11 0.76 -4.11 4.80
N GLY A 12 2.09 -4.06 4.77
CA GLY A 12 2.86 -3.04 5.51
C GLY A 12 2.79 -1.65 4.86
N LEU A 13 3.39 -0.64 5.50
CA LEU A 13 3.40 0.76 5.05
C LEU A 13 3.74 0.93 3.56
N GLY A 14 4.79 0.27 3.07
CA GLY A 14 5.18 0.34 1.66
C GLY A 14 4.16 -0.30 0.72
N GLY A 15 3.62 -1.48 1.08
CA GLY A 15 2.63 -2.18 0.27
C GLY A 15 1.31 -1.41 0.18
N LEU A 16 0.83 -0.87 1.31
CA LEU A 16 -0.35 -0.01 1.34
C LEU A 16 -0.12 1.32 0.60
N GLY A 17 1.09 1.90 0.70
CA GLY A 17 1.46 3.09 -0.07
C GLY A 17 1.40 2.85 -1.59
N VAL A 18 1.93 1.70 -2.07
CA VAL A 18 1.82 1.29 -3.47
C VAL A 18 0.37 1.07 -3.88
N ALA A 19 -0.41 0.37 -3.05
CA ALA A 19 -1.81 0.11 -3.32
C ALA A 19 -2.63 1.40 -3.44
N LEU A 20 -2.40 2.36 -2.53
CA LEU A 20 -3.01 3.68 -2.57
C LEU A 20 -2.63 4.46 -3.83
N GLY A 21 -1.34 4.53 -4.18
CA GLY A 21 -0.89 5.24 -5.37
C GLY A 21 -1.47 4.66 -6.67
N LEU A 22 -1.59 3.33 -6.76
CA LEU A 22 -2.22 2.66 -7.89
C LEU A 22 -3.75 2.87 -7.93
N ALA A 23 -4.43 2.79 -6.78
CA ALA A 23 -5.86 3.02 -6.67
C ALA A 23 -6.23 4.47 -7.03
N SER A 24 -5.44 5.45 -6.60
CA SER A 24 -5.59 6.87 -6.96
C SER A 24 -5.45 7.13 -8.47
N LYS A 25 -4.81 6.21 -9.21
CA LYS A 25 -4.70 6.24 -10.69
C LYS A 25 -5.77 5.41 -11.39
N GLY A 26 -6.84 5.03 -10.69
CA GLY A 26 -7.97 4.27 -11.22
C GLY A 26 -7.67 2.80 -11.50
N LYS A 27 -6.61 2.23 -10.92
CA LYS A 27 -6.29 0.80 -11.06
C LYS A 27 -7.01 -0.01 -9.99
N THR A 28 -7.54 -1.17 -10.37
CA THR A 28 -8.04 -2.16 -9.40
C THR A 28 -6.84 -2.85 -8.76
N VAL A 29 -6.75 -2.81 -7.43
CA VAL A 29 -5.65 -3.38 -6.66
C VAL A 29 -6.19 -4.35 -5.61
N VAL A 30 -5.51 -5.47 -5.44
CA VAL A 30 -5.76 -6.45 -4.36
C VAL A 30 -4.50 -6.55 -3.52
N VAL A 31 -4.62 -6.32 -2.21
CA VAL A 31 -3.53 -6.48 -1.25
C VAL A 31 -3.69 -7.81 -0.54
N LEU A 32 -2.62 -8.60 -0.49
CA LEU A 32 -2.58 -9.87 0.24
C LEU A 32 -1.62 -9.70 1.43
N GLU A 33 -2.15 -9.76 2.64
CA GLU A 33 -1.38 -9.70 3.88
C GLU A 33 -1.48 -11.05 4.61
N LYS A 34 -0.37 -11.49 5.21
CA LYS A 34 -0.30 -12.72 5.99
C LYS A 34 -0.99 -12.57 7.36
N ALA A 35 -0.86 -11.40 7.99
CA ALA A 35 -1.48 -11.10 9.27
C ALA A 35 -3.01 -11.08 9.15
N PRO A 36 -3.74 -11.55 10.18
CA PRO A 36 -5.20 -11.57 10.18
C PRO A 36 -5.81 -10.16 10.26
N GLU A 37 -5.03 -9.17 10.69
CA GLU A 37 -5.40 -7.78 10.80
C GLU A 37 -4.23 -6.88 10.40
N LEU A 38 -4.55 -5.67 9.94
CA LEU A 38 -3.54 -4.63 9.74
C LEU A 38 -3.19 -4.05 11.10
N GLY A 39 -1.90 -3.85 11.35
CA GLY A 39 -1.42 -3.27 12.59
C GLY A 39 0.02 -2.81 12.47
N GLU A 40 0.42 -1.94 13.38
CA GLU A 40 1.80 -1.50 13.54
C GLU A 40 2.30 -1.89 14.93
N ILE A 41 3.62 -2.00 15.06
CA ILE A 41 4.28 -2.30 16.33
C ILE A 41 4.26 -1.13 17.33
N GLY A 42 3.65 0.00 16.98
CA GLY A 42 3.57 1.22 17.82
C GLY A 42 4.87 2.04 17.87
N ALA A 43 5.81 1.79 16.96
CA ALA A 43 7.05 2.56 16.87
C ALA A 43 6.85 3.86 16.07
N GLY A 44 7.41 4.97 16.56
CA GLY A 44 7.43 6.22 15.80
C GLY A 44 8.39 6.14 14.60
N ILE A 45 7.99 6.72 13.48
CA ILE A 45 8.83 6.92 12.29
C ILE A 45 8.87 8.39 11.92
N GLN A 46 10.03 8.88 11.46
CA GLN A 46 10.16 10.22 10.90
C GLN A 46 10.16 10.16 9.37
N LEU A 47 9.42 11.09 8.76
CA LEU A 47 9.22 11.19 7.33
C LEU A 47 9.94 12.47 6.88
N GLY A 48 10.91 12.34 5.97
CA GLY A 48 11.55 13.51 5.36
C GLY A 48 10.60 14.24 4.39
N PRO A 49 10.90 15.50 4.02
CA PRO A 49 10.06 16.28 3.10
C PRO A 49 9.77 15.56 1.78
N ASN A 50 10.72 14.77 1.28
CA ASN A 50 10.60 14.01 0.04
C ASN A 50 9.49 12.93 0.07
N ALA A 51 9.07 12.48 1.26
CA ALA A 51 7.99 11.49 1.39
C ALA A 51 6.60 12.04 1.06
N PHE A 52 6.43 13.37 1.02
CA PHE A 52 5.14 14.04 0.79
C PHE A 52 4.99 14.58 -0.64
N HIS A 53 6.00 14.46 -1.48
CA HIS A 53 6.00 14.97 -2.86
C HIS A 53 5.55 13.92 -3.89
N ALA A 54 4.86 12.85 -3.46
CA ALA A 54 4.48 11.69 -4.27
C ALA A 54 3.14 11.85 -5.00
#